data_AF-A0AAN6MCM4-F1
#
_entry.id   AF-A0AAN6MCM4-F1
#
_cell.length_a   1.000
_cell.length_b   1.000
_cell.length_c   1.000
_cell.angle_alpha   90.00
_cell.angle_beta   90.00
_cell.angle_gamma   90.00
#
_symmetry.space_group_name_H-M   'P 1'
#
loop_
_entity.id
_entity.type
_entity.pdbx_description
1 polymer ?
#
loop_
_entity_poly.entity_id
_entity_poly.type
_entity_poly.pdbx_seq_one_letter_code
_entity_poly.pdbx_strand_id
1 'polypeptide(L)'
;MAPITPHWVQPSHPDVQEVIVNEAAFTTKSISRVALPPFGLFAKFDFPPCTEVPAPTYATVQMGRDRHLDLNSDLLYINHSCEPSLIFDTGNMNVIA
;
A
#
# COMPACT_ATOMS: atom_id res chain seq x y z
N MET A 1 -15.89 -4.31 -9.30
CA MET A 1 -14.90 -3.23 -9.54
C MET A 1 -13.95 -3.73 -10.61
N ALA A 2 -13.62 -2.94 -11.64
CA ALA A 2 -12.66 -3.38 -12.64
C ALA A 2 -11.26 -3.48 -12.01
N PRO A 3 -10.42 -4.45 -12.41
CA PRO A 3 -9.04 -4.50 -11.95
C PRO A 3 -8.32 -3.19 -12.29
N ILE A 4 -7.60 -2.63 -11.33
CA ILE A 4 -6.68 -1.51 -11.62
C ILE A 4 -5.61 -2.06 -12.55
N THR A 5 -5.38 -1.38 -13.67
CA THR A 5 -4.24 -1.66 -14.53
C THR A 5 -3.04 -0.93 -13.95
N PRO A 6 -2.04 -1.62 -13.39
CA PRO A 6 -0.90 -0.95 -12.77
C PRO A 6 -0.14 -0.13 -13.81
N HIS A 7 0.14 1.13 -13.49
CA HIS A 7 0.94 2.05 -14.31
C HIS A 7 2.34 2.31 -13.73
N TRP A 8 2.72 1.60 -12.67
CA TRP A 8 4.02 1.68 -12.00
C TRP A 8 4.91 0.48 -12.32
N VAL A 9 6.19 0.61 -11.95
CA VAL A 9 7.17 -0.48 -12.04
C VAL A 9 6.82 -1.56 -11.00
N GLN A 10 6.74 -2.81 -11.46
CA GLN A 10 6.48 -3.98 -10.61
C GLN A 10 7.69 -4.92 -10.62
N PRO A 11 8.16 -5.42 -9.46
CA PRO A 11 7.71 -5.04 -8.11
C PRO A 11 8.17 -3.62 -7.73
N SER A 12 7.34 -2.85 -7.04
CA SER A 12 7.70 -1.49 -6.61
C SER A 12 8.57 -1.48 -5.36
N HIS A 13 8.38 -2.44 -4.45
CA HIS A 13 9.10 -2.55 -3.17
C HIS A 13 9.71 -3.95 -2.96
N PRO A 14 10.57 -4.43 -3.89
CA PRO A 14 11.04 -5.82 -3.87
C PRO A 14 11.77 -6.20 -2.60
N ASP A 15 12.43 -5.28 -1.90
CA ASP A 15 13.22 -5.61 -0.72
C ASP A 15 12.38 -5.90 0.53
N VAL A 16 11.13 -5.40 0.58
CA VAL A 16 10.26 -5.50 1.75
C VAL A 16 8.94 -6.24 1.49
N GLN A 17 8.50 -6.30 0.23
CA GLN A 17 7.19 -6.80 -0.15
C GLN A 17 7.27 -7.81 -1.30
N GLU A 18 6.49 -8.89 -1.20
CA GLU A 18 6.15 -9.78 -2.33
C GLU A 18 4.64 -9.71 -2.57
N VAL A 19 4.23 -9.49 -3.82
CA VAL A 19 2.82 -9.55 -4.22
C VAL A 19 2.54 -10.92 -4.83
N ILE A 20 1.65 -11.67 -4.19
CA ILE A 20 1.15 -12.94 -4.70
C ILE A 20 -0.17 -12.65 -5.41
N VAL A 21 -0.13 -12.67 -6.75
CA VAL A 21 -1.33 -12.53 -7.59
C VAL A 21 -2.05 -13.87 -7.65
N ASN A 22 -3.36 -13.84 -7.46
CA ASN A 22 -4.22 -15.01 -7.61
C ASN A 22 -5.35 -14.67 -8.58
N GLU A 23 -5.58 -15.56 -9.55
CA GLU A 23 -6.60 -15.41 -10.58
C GLU A 23 -8.02 -15.47 -9.99
N ALA A 24 -8.18 -16.06 -8.80
CA ALA A 24 -9.41 -15.95 -8.04
C ALA A 24 -9.61 -14.51 -7.55
N ALA A 25 -10.77 -13.94 -7.89
CA ALA A 25 -11.09 -12.54 -7.61
C ALA A 25 -10.86 -12.17 -6.13
N PHE A 26 -10.23 -11.02 -5.89
CA PHE A 26 -9.99 -10.41 -4.58
C PHE A 26 -9.09 -11.22 -3.63
N THR A 27 -8.24 -12.09 -4.15
CA THR A 27 -7.31 -12.88 -3.32
C THR A 27 -5.83 -12.57 -3.55
N THR A 28 -5.52 -11.55 -4.34
CA THR A 28 -4.17 -10.97 -4.41
C THR A 28 -3.78 -10.46 -3.03
N LYS A 29 -2.55 -10.75 -2.61
CA LYS A 29 -2.08 -10.39 -1.28
C LYS A 29 -0.62 -9.99 -1.28
N SER A 30 -0.29 -9.09 -0.37
CA SER A 30 1.07 -8.75 0.00
C SER A 30 1.59 -9.65 1.12
N ILE A 31 2.81 -10.15 0.97
CA ILE A 31 3.57 -10.83 2.01
C ILE A 31 4.82 -10.00 2.33
N SER A 32 5.11 -9.82 3.62
CA SER A 32 6.36 -9.17 4.05
C SER A 32 7.56 -10.08 3.79
N ARG A 33 8.63 -9.51 3.23
CA ARG A 33 9.93 -10.18 3.05
C ARG A 33 10.91 -9.92 4.19
N VAL A 34 10.53 -9.03 5.12
CA VAL A 34 11.37 -8.59 6.24
C VAL A 34 10.68 -8.84 7.57
N ALA A 35 11.48 -9.08 8.61
CA ALA A 35 11.02 -9.10 9.99
C ALA A 35 11.29 -7.71 10.61
N LEU A 36 10.26 -7.11 11.20
CA LEU A 36 10.36 -5.82 11.85
C LEU A 36 9.93 -5.94 13.32
N PRO A 37 10.58 -5.23 14.25
CA PRO A 37 10.03 -5.04 15.58
C PRO A 37 8.75 -4.19 15.49
N PRO A 38 7.91 -4.16 16.55
CA PRO A 38 6.79 -3.23 16.63
C PRO A 38 7.23 -1.80 16.33
N PHE A 39 6.47 -1.09 15.50
CA PHE A 39 6.71 0.26 15.01
C PHE A 39 7.96 0.43 14.12
N GLY A 40 8.56 -0.67 13.67
CA GLY A 40 9.66 -0.65 12.70
C GLY A 40 9.21 -0.11 11.34
N LEU A 41 10.06 0.66 10.66
CA LEU A 41 9.76 1.19 9.33
C LEU A 41 9.70 0.06 8.29
N PHE A 42 8.55 -0.07 7.63
CA PHE A 42 8.34 -1.01 6.52
C PHE A 42 8.59 -0.35 5.17
N ALA A 43 7.96 0.79 4.93
CA ALA A 43 8.12 1.56 3.70
C ALA A 43 7.83 3.05 3.97
N LYS A 44 8.29 3.92 3.08
CA LYS A 44 7.85 5.32 3.01
C LYS A 44 6.83 5.47 1.90
N PHE A 45 5.94 6.45 2.00
CA PHE A 45 5.09 6.84 0.88
C PHE A 45 5.84 7.75 -0.10
N ASP A 46 6.92 7.23 -0.71
CA ASP A 46 7.82 8.01 -1.59
C ASP A 46 8.12 7.38 -2.97
N PHE A 47 7.62 6.18 -3.31
CA PHE A 47 8.08 5.43 -4.51
C PHE A 47 7.01 4.64 -5.28
N PRO A 48 6.81 4.83 -6.61
CA PRO A 48 6.80 6.11 -7.37
C PRO A 48 6.04 7.20 -6.61
N PRO A 49 6.12 8.51 -6.95
CA PRO A 49 5.54 9.51 -6.08
C PRO A 49 4.05 9.23 -5.88
N CYS A 50 3.69 8.97 -4.63
CA CYS A 50 2.29 8.96 -4.25
C CYS A 50 1.73 10.35 -4.56
N THR A 51 0.53 10.40 -5.16
CA THR A 51 -0.05 11.67 -5.60
C THR A 51 -1.27 12.01 -4.78
N GLU A 52 -1.36 13.26 -4.31
CA GLU A 52 -2.56 13.72 -3.62
C GLU A 52 -3.70 13.92 -4.63
N VAL A 53 -4.87 13.36 -4.34
CA VAL A 53 -6.08 13.49 -5.14
C VAL A 53 -7.26 13.93 -4.26
N PRO A 54 -8.21 14.72 -4.78
CA PRO A 54 -9.30 15.28 -3.98
C PRO A 54 -10.44 14.29 -3.71
N ALA A 55 -10.46 13.12 -4.37
CA ALA A 55 -11.55 12.17 -4.29
C ALA A 55 -11.03 10.74 -4.04
N PRO A 56 -11.75 9.93 -3.25
CA PRO A 56 -11.36 8.55 -2.98
C PRO A 56 -11.49 7.66 -4.21
N THR A 57 -10.52 6.78 -4.40
CA THR A 57 -10.60 5.61 -5.26
C THR A 57 -10.22 4.35 -4.46
N TYR A 58 -10.36 3.18 -5.07
CA TYR A 58 -9.83 1.94 -4.47
C TYR A 58 -8.33 1.99 -4.21
N ALA A 59 -7.59 2.79 -4.98
CA ALA A 59 -6.13 2.91 -4.87
C ALA A 59 -5.64 3.92 -3.85
N THR A 60 -6.58 4.60 -3.17
CA THR A 60 -6.24 5.76 -2.34
C THR A 60 -6.39 5.51 -0.85
N VAL A 61 -5.54 6.16 -0.07
CA VAL A 61 -5.62 6.23 1.39
C VAL A 61 -6.04 7.63 1.80
N GLN A 62 -7.06 7.78 2.65
CA GLN A 62 -7.50 9.09 3.09
C GLN A 62 -6.50 9.71 4.08
N MET A 63 -6.08 10.95 3.82
CA MET A 63 -5.19 11.74 4.69
C MET A 63 -5.90 12.95 5.33
N GLY A 64 -7.13 13.27 4.89
CA GLY A 64 -7.96 14.35 5.38
C GLY A 64 -9.33 14.36 4.71
N ARG A 65 -10.22 15.31 5.09
CA ARG A 65 -11.61 15.35 4.62
C ARG A 65 -11.75 15.24 3.09
N ASP A 66 -10.98 16.05 2.36
CA ASP A 66 -10.99 16.11 0.89
C ASP A 66 -9.58 15.86 0.33
N ARG A 67 -8.78 15.05 1.05
CA ARG A 67 -7.36 14.79 0.74
C ARG A 67 -7.10 13.29 0.81
N HIS A 68 -6.73 12.72 -0.33
CA HIS A 68 -6.43 11.30 -0.48
C HIS A 68 -5.08 11.10 -1.13
N LEU A 69 -4.39 10.02 -0.80
CA LEU A 69 -3.09 9.66 -1.35
C LEU A 69 -3.26 8.48 -2.29
N ASP A 70 -3.05 8.68 -3.58
CA ASP A 70 -2.92 7.57 -4.53
C ASP A 70 -1.56 6.90 -4.34
N LEU A 71 -1.56 5.59 -4.06
CA LEU A 71 -0.36 4.85 -3.68
C LEU A 71 0.61 4.64 -4.84
N ASN A 72 0.11 4.58 -6.08
CA ASN A 72 0.91 4.37 -7.29
C ASN A 72 1.95 3.23 -7.21
N SER A 73 1.71 2.21 -6.38
CA SER A 73 2.69 1.19 -6.03
C SER A 73 2.03 -0.12 -5.57
N ASP A 74 2.84 -1.16 -5.38
CA ASP A 74 2.38 -2.46 -4.89
C ASP A 74 1.90 -2.44 -3.43
N LEU A 75 2.08 -1.32 -2.72
CA LEU A 75 1.44 -1.08 -1.41
C LEU A 75 -0.10 -1.16 -1.52
N LEU A 76 -0.65 -0.95 -2.72
CA LEU A 76 -2.07 -1.21 -3.04
C LEU A 76 -2.54 -2.60 -2.62
N TYR A 77 -1.67 -3.60 -2.67
CA TYR A 77 -2.02 -4.99 -2.38
C TYR A 77 -1.83 -5.36 -0.90
N ILE A 78 -1.56 -4.38 -0.04
CA ILE A 78 -1.65 -4.55 1.42
C ILE A 78 -3.13 -4.58 1.80
N ASN A 79 -3.58 -5.73 2.31
CA ASN A 79 -4.97 -5.95 2.64
C ASN A 79 -5.32 -5.38 4.02
N HIS A 80 -6.58 -5.00 4.19
CA HIS A 80 -7.14 -4.66 5.50
C HIS A 80 -7.15 -5.89 6.42
N SER A 81 -6.86 -5.67 7.71
CA SER A 81 -6.95 -6.68 8.76
C SER A 81 -7.58 -6.09 10.03
N CYS A 82 -8.37 -6.89 10.73
CA CYS A 82 -8.88 -6.54 12.07
C CYS A 82 -7.82 -6.70 13.16
N GLU A 83 -6.75 -7.45 12.89
CA GLU A 83 -5.53 -7.56 13.71
C GLU A 83 -4.35 -7.19 12.79
N PRO A 84 -4.04 -5.89 12.64
CA PRO A 84 -3.09 -5.43 11.64
C PRO A 84 -1.65 -5.74 12.04
N SER A 85 -0.83 -6.13 11.06
CA SER A 85 0.63 -6.26 11.19
C SER A 85 1.39 -5.04 10.64
N LEU A 86 0.68 -4.08 10.06
CA LEU A 86 1.21 -2.84 9.52
C LEU A 86 0.20 -1.70 9.77
N ILE A 87 0.72 -0.49 9.95
CA ILE A 87 -0.02 0.75 10.15
C ILE A 87 0.39 1.71 9.05
N PHE A 88 -0.61 2.28 8.36
CA PHE A 88 -0.40 3.39 7.43
C PHE A 88 -0.44 4.69 8.23
N ASP A 89 0.73 5.21 8.57
CA ASP A 89 0.90 6.47 9.27
C ASP A 89 0.95 7.61 8.24
N THR A 90 -0.24 8.10 7.87
CA THR A 90 -0.39 9.21 6.92
C THR A 90 0.05 10.56 7.51
N GLY A 91 0.25 10.66 8.83
CA GLY A 91 0.75 11.88 9.47
C GLY A 91 2.25 12.06 9.25
N ASN A 92 3.01 10.96 9.28
CA ASN A 92 4.45 10.95 9.07
C ASN A 92 4.88 10.43 7.69
N MET A 93 3.91 10.09 6.83
CA MET A 93 4.11 9.54 5.48
C MET A 93 4.88 8.21 5.46
N ASN A 94 4.58 7.32 6.40
CA ASN A 94 5.25 6.02 6.56
C ASN A 94 4.25 4.86 6.63
N VAL A 95 4.75 3.68 6.30
CA VAL A 95 4.16 2.38 6.67
C VAL A 95 5.06 1.76 7.73
N ILE A 96 4.50 1.43 8.89
CA ILE A 96 5.23 0.85 10.04
C ILE A 96 4.61 -0.46 10.49
N ALA A 97 5.37 -1.33 11.13
CA ALA A 97 4.89 -2.59 11.72
C ALA A 97 4.17 -2.41 13.07
#